data_AF-A0A5Q0TIS1-F1
#
_entry.id   AF-A0A5Q0TIS1-F1
#
_cell.length_a   1.000
_cell.length_b   1.000
_cell.length_c   1.000
_cell.angle_alpha   90.00
_cell.angle_beta   90.00
_cell.angle_gamma   90.00
#
_symmetry.space_group_name_H-M   'P 1'
#
loop_
_entity.id
_entity.type
_entity.pdbx_description
1 polymer ?
#
loop_
_entity_poly.entity_id
_entity_poly.type
_entity_poly.pdbx_seq_one_letter_code
_entity_poly.pdbx_strand_id
1 'polypeptide(L)'
;MGLATNIEHWDMSAAIGMATEGVRAKYNVGGGGGGFGAADMEIASKLDGGKVLAAVDTVGREHRHLELWSMYAYASPLWNRHSNRDQLFEHIINDWVIQRANVGEFIQERTFDRVKALLPLIVGGMALEQFSGAEVTQKNGRLEYLPVTPRSVFIEVLVGVDCEQKDVHSETFTKKRTRYYQNNWARIAEHIEFIKSLIVKYDTLARKMYKKELEKQMMAI
;
A
#
# COMPACT_ATOMS: atom_id res chain seq x y z
N MET A 1 23.65 23.94 15.40
CA MET A 1 24.37 23.67 14.14
C MET A 1 23.52 22.68 13.37
N GLY A 2 22.80 23.19 12.35
CA GLY A 2 21.85 22.41 11.56
C GLY A 2 22.58 21.66 10.45
N LEU A 3 22.71 20.36 10.62
CA LEU A 3 23.12 19.41 9.59
C LEU A 3 22.15 18.23 9.69
N ALA A 4 20.90 18.50 9.37
CA ALA A 4 19.87 17.49 9.21
C ALA A 4 19.09 17.90 7.97
N THR A 5 19.00 16.99 7.00
CA THR A 5 17.97 17.08 5.98
C THR A 5 16.65 17.38 6.67
N ASN A 6 15.89 18.35 6.19
CA ASN A 6 14.70 18.87 6.85
C ASN A 6 13.51 17.87 6.82
N ILE A 7 13.74 16.61 7.23
CA ILE A 7 12.80 15.49 7.19
C ILE A 7 11.53 15.82 7.99
N GLU A 8 11.63 16.72 8.95
CA GLU A 8 10.51 17.25 9.74
C GLU A 8 9.37 17.82 8.87
N HIS A 9 9.73 18.36 7.71
CA HIS A 9 8.79 18.96 6.76
C HIS A 9 8.41 18.02 5.63
N TRP A 10 8.94 16.80 5.62
CA TRP A 10 8.74 15.87 4.54
C TRP A 10 7.49 15.05 4.77
N ASP A 11 6.73 14.85 3.70
CA ASP A 11 5.64 13.91 3.73
C ASP A 11 6.15 12.50 4.05
N MET A 12 5.35 11.75 4.80
CA MET A 12 5.68 10.38 5.24
C MET A 12 6.15 9.49 4.07
N SER A 13 5.53 9.63 2.89
CA SER A 13 5.90 8.90 1.69
C SER A 13 7.32 9.22 1.23
N ALA A 14 7.69 10.50 1.16
CA ALA A 14 9.02 10.95 0.77
C ALA A 14 10.08 10.57 1.82
N ALA A 15 9.73 10.70 3.11
CA ALA A 15 10.62 10.34 4.21
C ALA A 15 10.94 8.83 4.21
N ILE A 16 9.91 7.97 4.10
CA ILE A 16 10.10 6.51 4.05
C ILE A 16 10.81 6.10 2.75
N GLY A 17 10.44 6.68 1.62
CA GLY A 17 11.07 6.42 0.33
C GLY A 17 12.58 6.65 0.39
N MET A 18 13.01 7.84 0.84
CA MET A 18 14.44 8.13 0.99
C MET A 18 15.14 7.26 2.05
N ALA A 19 14.49 7.05 3.21
CA ALA A 19 15.06 6.22 4.27
C ALA A 19 15.34 4.78 3.80
N THR A 20 14.56 4.28 2.84
CA THR A 20 14.68 2.93 2.30
C THR A 20 15.52 2.85 1.02
N GLU A 21 15.63 3.93 0.24
CA GLU A 21 16.57 4.06 -0.90
C GLU A 21 18.05 4.08 -0.46
N GLY A 22 18.32 4.65 0.72
CA GLY A 22 19.66 4.84 1.29
C GLY A 22 20.47 3.58 1.61
N VAL A 23 19.91 2.38 1.44
CA VAL A 23 20.64 1.11 1.61
C VAL A 23 21.32 0.63 0.32
N ARG A 24 20.98 1.18 -0.87
CA ARG A 24 21.58 0.71 -2.14
C ARG A 24 22.08 1.76 -3.13
N ALA A 25 21.69 3.02 -3.05
CA ALA A 25 22.04 3.96 -4.10
C ALA A 25 23.10 4.99 -3.67
N LYS A 26 24.22 4.99 -4.40
CA LYS A 26 25.20 6.09 -4.47
C LYS A 26 24.53 7.35 -5.07
N TYR A 27 23.49 7.91 -4.45
CA TYR A 27 22.88 9.16 -4.91
C TYR A 27 23.70 10.41 -4.58
N ASN A 28 24.85 10.24 -3.93
CA ASN A 28 25.91 11.25 -3.95
C ASN A 28 26.67 11.24 -5.28
N VAL A 29 25.97 11.36 -6.41
CA VAL A 29 26.61 11.70 -7.70
C VAL A 29 27.01 13.18 -7.74
N GLY A 30 26.57 13.99 -6.75
CA GLY A 30 27.14 15.31 -6.44
C GLY A 30 28.12 15.34 -5.26
N GLY A 31 28.23 14.25 -4.48
CA GLY A 31 29.15 14.11 -3.35
C GLY A 31 30.48 13.45 -3.73
N GLY A 32 30.75 13.29 -5.03
CA GLY A 32 31.99 12.74 -5.58
C GLY A 32 33.15 13.74 -5.63
N GLY A 33 33.18 14.72 -4.72
CA GLY A 33 34.30 15.65 -4.53
C GLY A 33 34.85 15.46 -3.14
N GLY A 34 36.03 14.82 -3.03
CA GLY A 34 36.65 14.46 -1.75
C GLY A 34 36.78 15.65 -0.78
N GLY A 35 36.08 15.58 0.35
CA GLY A 35 36.18 16.53 1.46
C GLY A 35 35.30 16.12 2.64
N PHE A 36 35.74 16.42 3.86
CA PHE A 36 35.08 16.03 5.13
C PHE A 36 33.57 16.36 5.19
N GLY A 37 33.12 17.46 4.57
CA GLY A 37 31.69 17.84 4.54
C GLY A 37 30.77 16.92 3.73
N ALA A 38 31.29 16.16 2.75
CA ALA A 38 30.49 15.19 2.01
C ALA A 38 30.20 13.93 2.85
N ALA A 39 31.14 13.55 3.72
CA ALA A 39 30.97 12.46 4.67
C ALA A 39 29.98 12.84 5.78
N ASP A 40 30.04 14.07 6.30
CA ASP A 40 29.10 14.55 7.32
C ASP A 40 27.65 14.57 6.80
N MET A 41 27.43 14.96 5.54
CA MET A 41 26.11 14.91 4.91
C MET A 41 25.62 13.47 4.68
N GLU A 42 26.51 12.53 4.36
CA GLU A 42 26.15 11.11 4.23
C GLU A 42 25.80 10.49 5.59
N ILE A 43 26.53 10.83 6.65
CA ILE A 43 26.24 10.38 8.01
C ILE A 43 24.92 10.97 8.51
N ALA A 44 24.69 12.26 8.29
CA ALA A 44 23.44 12.92 8.67
C ALA A 44 22.21 12.31 7.97
N SER A 45 22.29 12.08 6.66
CA SER A 45 21.17 11.48 5.91
C SER A 45 20.86 10.04 6.36
N LYS A 46 21.88 9.25 6.73
CA LYS A 46 21.69 7.90 7.30
C LYS A 46 21.08 7.94 8.70
N LEU A 47 21.51 8.87 9.56
CA LEU A 47 20.92 9.07 10.89
C LEU A 47 19.45 9.47 10.78
N ASP A 48 19.14 10.40 9.89
CA ASP A 48 17.78 10.87 9.64
C ASP A 48 16.90 9.75 9.05
N GLY A 49 17.41 8.94 8.11
CA GLY A 49 16.72 7.74 7.64
C GLY A 49 16.47 6.70 8.75
N GLY A 50 17.44 6.54 9.66
CA GLY A 50 17.28 5.69 10.86
C GLY A 50 16.14 6.15 11.78
N LYS A 51 15.99 7.46 11.99
CA LYS A 51 14.88 8.02 12.80
C LYS A 51 13.52 7.75 12.17
N VAL A 52 13.41 7.93 10.84
CA VAL A 52 12.19 7.62 10.08
C VAL A 52 11.79 6.16 10.27
N LEU A 53 12.73 5.24 10.07
CA LEU A 53 12.46 3.80 10.22
C LEU A 53 12.17 3.41 11.68
N ALA A 54 12.82 4.04 12.65
CA ALA A 54 12.54 3.82 14.07
C ALA A 54 11.13 4.31 14.47
N ALA A 55 10.68 5.44 13.91
CA ALA A 55 9.31 5.92 14.12
C ALA A 55 8.29 4.94 13.55
N VAL A 56 8.53 4.42 12.33
CA VAL A 56 7.67 3.39 11.71
C VAL A 56 7.66 2.08 12.52
N ASP A 57 8.83 1.61 12.99
CA ASP A 57 8.93 0.43 13.86
C ASP A 57 8.16 0.62 15.18
N THR A 58 8.24 1.82 15.77
CA THR A 58 7.51 2.14 17.00
C THR A 58 5.99 2.08 16.80
N VAL A 59 5.48 2.60 15.68
CA VAL A 59 4.07 2.44 15.29
C VAL A 59 3.73 0.95 15.13
N GLY A 60 4.63 0.17 14.54
CA GLY A 60 4.48 -1.27 14.34
C GLY A 60 4.33 -2.10 15.61
N ARG A 61 4.94 -1.67 16.72
CA ARG A 61 4.84 -2.37 18.02
C ARG A 61 3.42 -2.36 18.59
N GLU A 62 2.68 -1.28 18.37
CA GLU A 62 1.28 -1.15 18.81
C GLU A 62 0.31 -1.54 17.71
N HIS A 63 0.63 -1.22 16.46
CA HIS A 63 -0.24 -1.38 15.30
C HIS A 63 0.51 -1.92 14.08
N ARG A 64 0.80 -3.22 14.12
CA ARG A 64 1.57 -3.93 13.08
C ARG A 64 1.04 -3.71 11.66
N HIS A 65 -0.27 -3.70 11.45
CA HIS A 65 -0.88 -3.50 10.13
C HIS A 65 -0.56 -2.11 9.52
N LEU A 66 -0.35 -1.08 10.34
CA LEU A 66 0.00 0.27 9.87
C LEU A 66 1.45 0.35 9.40
N GLU A 67 2.37 -0.27 10.14
CA GLU A 67 3.77 -0.42 9.72
C GLU A 67 3.84 -1.19 8.40
N LEU A 68 3.16 -2.34 8.33
CA LEU A 68 3.13 -3.18 7.13
C LEU A 68 2.57 -2.41 5.92
N TRP A 69 1.50 -1.63 6.09
CA TRP A 69 0.96 -0.78 5.03
C TRP A 69 1.96 0.31 4.61
N SER A 70 2.56 1.02 5.58
CA SER A 70 3.52 2.10 5.32
C SER A 70 4.72 1.61 4.52
N MET A 71 5.25 0.44 4.91
CA MET A 71 6.37 -0.18 4.20
C MET A 71 5.95 -0.80 2.86
N TYR A 72 4.68 -1.18 2.69
CA TYR A 72 4.17 -1.65 1.40
C TYR A 72 3.96 -0.51 0.40
N ALA A 73 3.42 0.62 0.86
CA ALA A 73 3.05 1.74 0.00
C ALA A 73 4.24 2.65 -0.34
N TYR A 74 5.18 2.83 0.59
CA TYR A 74 6.17 3.92 0.48
C TYR A 74 7.63 3.48 0.50
N ALA A 75 7.93 2.23 0.86
CA ALA A 75 9.31 1.78 0.82
C ALA A 75 9.78 1.58 -0.63
N SER A 76 11.06 1.85 -0.87
CA SER A 76 11.74 1.60 -2.14
C SER A 76 11.53 0.15 -2.61
N PRO A 77 11.41 -0.10 -3.93
CA PRO A 77 11.21 -1.45 -4.47
C PRO A 77 12.23 -2.44 -3.89
N LEU A 78 11.76 -3.66 -3.56
CA LEU A 78 12.51 -4.76 -2.91
C LEU A 78 12.60 -4.71 -1.37
N TRP A 79 12.11 -3.66 -0.70
CA TRP A 79 12.12 -3.66 0.77
C TRP A 79 11.10 -4.62 1.39
N ASN A 80 9.97 -4.84 0.71
CA ASN A 80 8.90 -5.64 1.28
C ASN A 80 9.14 -7.15 1.07
N ARG A 81 9.55 -7.84 2.14
CA ARG A 81 9.65 -9.31 2.14
C ARG A 81 8.28 -9.92 1.84
N HIS A 82 8.26 -11.04 1.12
CA HIS A 82 7.01 -11.77 0.83
C HIS A 82 6.18 -12.02 2.09
N SER A 83 6.83 -12.40 3.20
CA SER A 83 6.17 -12.62 4.50
C SER A 83 5.44 -11.38 5.05
N ASN A 84 5.99 -10.18 4.86
CA ASN A 84 5.38 -8.95 5.35
C ASN A 84 4.16 -8.56 4.51
N ARG A 85 4.26 -8.76 3.19
CA ARG A 85 3.12 -8.59 2.29
C ARG A 85 1.99 -9.57 2.65
N ASP A 86 2.32 -10.83 2.89
CA ASP A 86 1.32 -11.84 3.19
C ASP A 86 0.64 -11.53 4.55
N GLN A 87 1.40 -11.10 5.56
CA GLN A 87 0.84 -10.59 6.83
C GLN A 87 -0.05 -9.37 6.64
N LEU A 88 0.33 -8.40 5.80
CA LEU A 88 -0.51 -7.25 5.50
C LEU A 88 -1.85 -7.69 4.90
N PHE A 89 -1.79 -8.60 3.94
CA PHE A 89 -2.98 -9.15 3.29
C PHE A 89 -3.87 -9.90 4.28
N GLU A 90 -3.29 -10.66 5.20
CA GLU A 90 -4.03 -11.30 6.30
C GLU A 90 -4.71 -10.29 7.23
N HIS A 91 -4.03 -9.21 7.61
CA HIS A 91 -4.65 -8.16 8.42
C HIS A 91 -5.83 -7.50 7.68
N ILE A 92 -5.67 -7.17 6.40
CA ILE A 92 -6.72 -6.50 5.62
C ILE A 92 -7.94 -7.42 5.43
N ILE A 93 -7.71 -8.70 5.10
CA ILE A 93 -8.83 -9.63 4.89
C ILE A 93 -9.57 -9.91 6.21
N ASN A 94 -8.85 -10.01 7.33
CA ASN A 94 -9.46 -10.23 8.65
C ASN A 94 -10.29 -9.02 9.08
N ASP A 95 -9.76 -7.80 8.95
CA ASP A 95 -10.49 -6.60 9.32
C ASP A 95 -11.70 -6.35 8.41
N TRP A 96 -11.59 -6.68 7.12
CA TRP A 96 -12.74 -6.68 6.21
C TRP A 96 -13.84 -7.62 6.72
N VAL A 97 -13.49 -8.86 7.07
CA VAL A 97 -14.46 -9.85 7.59
C VAL A 97 -15.10 -9.38 8.89
N ILE A 98 -14.30 -8.92 9.85
CA ILE A 98 -14.76 -8.45 11.16
C ILE A 98 -15.69 -7.25 11.00
N GLN A 99 -15.33 -6.27 10.16
CA GLN A 99 -16.16 -5.08 9.99
C GLN A 99 -17.48 -5.38 9.27
N ARG A 100 -17.51 -6.33 8.31
CA ARG A 100 -18.79 -6.77 7.70
C ARG A 100 -19.65 -7.52 8.72
N ALA A 101 -19.04 -8.36 9.55
CA ALA A 101 -19.74 -9.04 10.64
C ALA A 101 -20.34 -8.05 11.66
N ASN A 102 -19.64 -6.95 11.98
CA ASN A 102 -20.15 -5.90 12.88
C ASN A 102 -21.39 -5.17 12.33
N VAL A 103 -21.58 -5.16 11.01
CA VAL A 103 -22.78 -4.59 10.34
C VAL A 103 -23.89 -5.65 10.21
N GLY A 104 -23.68 -6.88 10.73
CA GLY A 104 -24.62 -7.98 10.69
C GLY A 104 -24.57 -8.78 9.38
N GLU A 105 -23.52 -8.62 8.58
CA GLU A 105 -23.35 -9.34 7.32
C GLU A 105 -22.37 -10.50 7.45
N PHE A 106 -22.82 -11.69 7.04
CA PHE A 106 -21.98 -12.88 6.98
C PHE A 106 -21.42 -13.07 5.56
N ILE A 107 -20.10 -13.17 5.47
CA ILE A 107 -19.41 -13.44 4.20
C ILE A 107 -19.38 -14.95 3.98
N GLN A 108 -19.86 -15.37 2.82
CA GLN A 108 -19.78 -16.77 2.39
C GLN A 108 -18.34 -17.12 1.99
N GLU A 109 -17.91 -18.34 2.25
CA GLU A 109 -16.57 -18.86 1.90
C GLU A 109 -16.18 -18.59 0.45
N ARG A 110 -17.08 -18.90 -0.51
CA ARG A 110 -16.87 -18.59 -1.93
C ARG A 110 -16.61 -17.12 -2.23
N THR A 111 -17.20 -16.21 -1.45
CA THR A 111 -17.01 -14.76 -1.61
C THR A 111 -15.69 -14.35 -0.98
N PHE A 112 -15.36 -14.93 0.19
CA PHE A 112 -14.09 -14.74 0.85
C PHE A 112 -12.92 -15.11 -0.08
N ASP A 113 -12.94 -16.30 -0.69
CA ASP A 113 -11.86 -16.74 -1.58
C ASP A 113 -11.67 -15.82 -2.78
N ARG A 114 -12.78 -15.40 -3.38
CA ARG A 114 -12.77 -14.47 -4.51
C ARG A 114 -12.18 -13.12 -4.12
N VAL A 115 -12.61 -12.54 -3.00
CA VAL A 115 -12.10 -11.25 -2.53
C VAL A 115 -10.63 -11.37 -2.12
N LYS A 116 -10.23 -12.47 -1.48
CA LYS A 116 -8.84 -12.78 -1.15
C LYS A 116 -7.96 -12.82 -2.40
N ALA A 117 -8.42 -13.42 -3.50
CA ALA A 117 -7.69 -13.44 -4.76
C ALA A 117 -7.54 -12.04 -5.40
N LEU A 118 -8.51 -11.14 -5.19
CA LEU A 118 -8.43 -9.76 -5.68
C LEU A 118 -7.51 -8.88 -4.84
N LEU A 119 -7.21 -9.26 -3.60
CA LEU A 119 -6.54 -8.42 -2.63
C LEU A 119 -5.20 -7.84 -3.11
N PRO A 120 -4.30 -8.60 -3.77
CA PRO A 120 -3.04 -8.04 -4.27
C PRO A 120 -3.26 -6.91 -5.29
N LEU A 121 -4.29 -7.00 -6.14
CA LEU A 121 -4.62 -5.96 -7.11
C LEU A 121 -5.19 -4.72 -6.44
N ILE A 122 -6.05 -4.90 -5.43
CA ILE A 122 -6.64 -3.79 -4.68
C ILE A 122 -5.54 -3.04 -3.92
N VAL A 123 -4.75 -3.75 -3.12
CA VAL A 123 -3.71 -3.16 -2.27
C VAL A 123 -2.58 -2.57 -3.12
N GLY A 124 -2.16 -3.27 -4.18
CA GLY A 124 -1.15 -2.78 -5.12
C GLY A 124 -1.60 -1.54 -5.88
N GLY A 125 -2.84 -1.51 -6.37
CA GLY A 125 -3.43 -0.33 -7.01
C GLY A 125 -3.50 0.86 -6.06
N MET A 126 -3.96 0.64 -4.83
CA MET A 126 -4.01 1.70 -3.81
C MET A 126 -2.62 2.23 -3.44
N ALA A 127 -1.62 1.35 -3.30
CA ALA A 127 -0.25 1.76 -3.01
C ALA A 127 0.33 2.63 -4.13
N LEU A 128 0.10 2.26 -5.39
CA LEU A 128 0.49 3.07 -6.54
C LEU A 128 -0.19 4.44 -6.51
N GLU A 129 -1.50 4.50 -6.29
CA GLU A 129 -2.23 5.77 -6.20
C GLU A 129 -1.72 6.68 -5.07
N GLN A 130 -1.34 6.08 -3.93
CA GLN A 130 -0.77 6.83 -2.81
C GLN A 130 0.66 7.30 -3.07
N PHE A 131 1.41 6.61 -3.93
CA PHE A 131 2.76 6.98 -4.29
C PHE A 131 2.81 8.00 -5.44
N SER A 132 2.06 7.78 -6.52
CA SER A 132 2.09 8.59 -7.75
C SER A 132 0.98 9.65 -7.84
N GLY A 133 0.00 9.61 -6.94
CA GLY A 133 -1.23 10.39 -7.05
C GLY A 133 -2.31 9.69 -7.88
N ALA A 134 -3.56 10.09 -7.68
CA ALA A 134 -4.70 9.56 -8.40
C ALA A 134 -4.77 10.11 -9.84
N GLU A 135 -5.00 9.22 -10.79
CA GLU A 135 -5.15 9.60 -12.19
C GLU A 135 -6.60 10.05 -12.49
N VAL A 136 -6.73 11.19 -13.17
CA VAL A 136 -8.03 11.74 -13.59
C VAL A 136 -8.00 12.06 -15.07
N THR A 137 -9.08 11.74 -15.76
CA THR A 137 -9.28 12.07 -17.18
C THR A 137 -10.45 13.02 -17.33
N GLN A 138 -10.34 13.98 -18.25
CA GLN A 138 -11.45 14.89 -18.52
C GLN A 138 -12.35 14.29 -19.61
N LYS A 139 -13.57 13.91 -19.26
CA LYS A 139 -14.61 13.48 -20.22
C LYS A 139 -15.83 14.36 -20.08
N ASN A 140 -16.32 14.87 -21.22
CA ASN A 140 -17.53 15.70 -21.29
C ASN A 140 -17.50 16.90 -20.31
N GLY A 141 -16.33 17.53 -20.13
CA GLY A 141 -16.14 18.65 -19.21
C GLY A 141 -16.12 18.28 -17.72
N ARG A 142 -16.21 16.99 -17.36
CA ARG A 142 -16.08 16.49 -15.98
C ARG A 142 -14.76 15.74 -15.80
N LEU A 143 -14.18 15.86 -14.61
CA LEU A 143 -13.05 15.03 -14.20
C LEU A 143 -13.61 13.66 -13.78
N GLU A 144 -13.21 12.61 -14.48
CA GLU A 144 -13.50 11.23 -14.16
C GLU A 144 -12.23 10.56 -13.61
N TYR A 145 -12.34 9.94 -12.44
CA TYR A 145 -11.27 9.17 -11.83
C TYR A 145 -10.98 7.89 -12.64
N LEU A 146 -9.70 7.64 -12.90
CA LEU A 146 -9.23 6.44 -13.57
C LEU A 146 -8.53 5.54 -12.55
N PRO A 147 -9.15 4.42 -12.14
CA PRO A 147 -8.51 3.50 -11.20
C PRO A 147 -7.30 2.82 -11.85
N VAL A 148 -6.23 2.63 -11.09
CA VAL A 148 -4.99 2.00 -11.58
C VAL A 148 -5.25 0.59 -12.11
N THR A 149 -6.12 -0.18 -11.45
CA THR A 149 -6.54 -1.50 -11.94
C THR A 149 -7.91 -1.40 -12.61
N PRO A 150 -8.02 -1.66 -13.92
CA PRO A 150 -9.29 -1.61 -14.60
C PRO A 150 -10.18 -2.80 -14.22
N ARG A 151 -11.50 -2.59 -14.31
CA ARG A 151 -12.52 -3.61 -14.03
C ARG A 151 -12.29 -4.93 -14.78
N SER A 152 -11.77 -4.89 -16.00
CA SER A 152 -11.49 -6.08 -16.80
C SER A 152 -10.50 -7.03 -16.12
N VAL A 153 -9.46 -6.49 -15.48
CA VAL A 153 -8.41 -7.28 -14.81
C VAL A 153 -8.98 -7.95 -13.56
N PHE A 154 -9.82 -7.27 -12.79
CA PHE A 154 -10.52 -7.91 -11.66
C PHE A 154 -11.42 -9.06 -12.12
N ILE A 155 -12.15 -8.87 -13.23
CA ILE A 155 -12.99 -9.93 -13.79
C ILE A 155 -12.14 -11.12 -14.24
N GLU A 156 -10.99 -10.88 -14.86
CA GLU A 156 -10.08 -11.93 -15.29
C GLU A 156 -9.60 -12.79 -14.10
N VAL A 157 -9.20 -12.16 -12.99
CA VAL A 157 -8.81 -12.88 -11.77
C VAL A 157 -9.97 -13.69 -11.19
N LEU A 158 -11.17 -13.12 -11.12
CA LEU A 158 -12.35 -13.83 -10.61
C LEU A 158 -12.72 -15.04 -11.49
N VAL A 159 -12.55 -14.91 -12.81
CA VAL A 159 -12.74 -16.02 -13.73
C VAL A 159 -11.66 -17.08 -13.51
N GLY A 160 -10.40 -16.68 -13.31
CA GLY A 160 -9.31 -17.59 -12.95
C GLY A 160 -9.62 -18.43 -11.71
N VAL A 161 -10.09 -17.80 -10.63
CA VAL A 161 -10.53 -18.49 -9.41
C VAL A 161 -11.64 -19.49 -9.71
N ASP A 162 -12.66 -19.10 -10.48
CA ASP A 162 -13.75 -20.02 -10.83
C ASP A 162 -13.29 -21.20 -11.72
N CYS A 163 -12.31 -20.98 -12.59
CA CYS A 163 -11.71 -22.03 -13.43
C CYS A 163 -10.95 -23.04 -12.57
N GLU A 164 -10.12 -22.57 -11.64
CA GLU A 164 -9.37 -23.43 -10.72
C GLU A 164 -10.29 -24.21 -9.79
N GLN A 165 -11.29 -23.56 -9.18
CA GLN A 165 -12.25 -24.21 -8.28
C GLN A 165 -13.12 -25.27 -8.97
N LYS A 166 -13.33 -25.14 -10.29
CA LYS A 166 -14.15 -26.07 -11.07
C LYS A 166 -13.32 -27.04 -11.90
N ASP A 167 -12.00 -26.87 -11.95
CA ASP A 167 -11.10 -27.60 -12.83
C ASP A 167 -11.58 -27.55 -14.30
N VAL A 168 -12.03 -26.38 -14.76
CA VAL A 168 -12.52 -26.16 -16.13
C VAL A 168 -11.80 -24.98 -16.77
N HIS A 169 -10.96 -25.26 -17.76
CA HIS A 169 -10.17 -24.26 -18.50
C HIS A 169 -10.65 -24.03 -19.94
N SER A 170 -11.90 -24.37 -20.24
CA SER A 170 -12.46 -24.18 -21.59
C SER A 170 -12.80 -22.70 -21.86
N GLU A 171 -12.58 -22.26 -23.09
CA GLU A 171 -12.89 -20.88 -23.52
C GLU A 171 -14.38 -20.55 -23.35
N THR A 172 -15.26 -21.52 -23.57
CA THR A 172 -16.71 -21.37 -23.36
C THR A 172 -17.05 -21.08 -21.90
N PHE A 173 -16.39 -21.76 -20.96
CA PHE A 173 -16.58 -21.52 -19.53
C PHE A 173 -16.07 -20.14 -19.13
N THR A 174 -14.86 -19.77 -19.58
CA THR A 174 -14.27 -18.44 -19.35
C THR A 174 -15.21 -17.34 -19.83
N LYS A 175 -15.69 -17.39 -21.08
CA LYS A 175 -16.63 -16.40 -21.64
C LYS A 175 -17.93 -16.32 -20.84
N LYS A 176 -18.47 -17.45 -20.40
CA LYS A 176 -19.68 -17.50 -19.57
C LYS A 176 -19.45 -16.82 -18.21
N ARG A 177 -18.31 -17.06 -17.57
CA ARG A 177 -17.94 -16.46 -16.29
C ARG A 177 -17.63 -14.97 -16.41
N THR A 178 -16.94 -14.56 -17.47
CA THR A 178 -16.74 -13.13 -17.78
C THR A 178 -18.08 -12.40 -17.87
N ARG A 179 -19.06 -12.93 -18.62
CA ARG A 179 -20.41 -12.35 -18.72
C ARG A 179 -21.13 -12.33 -17.37
N TYR A 180 -20.99 -13.39 -16.58
CA TYR A 180 -21.58 -13.44 -15.24
C TYR A 180 -21.07 -12.30 -14.35
N TYR A 181 -19.75 -12.08 -14.28
CA TYR A 181 -19.17 -10.99 -13.49
C TYR A 181 -19.42 -9.61 -14.09
N GLN A 182 -19.54 -9.50 -15.41
CA GLN A 182 -19.97 -8.25 -16.04
C GLN A 182 -21.39 -7.86 -15.59
N ASN A 183 -22.31 -8.82 -15.49
CA ASN A 183 -23.70 -8.54 -15.09
C ASN A 183 -23.87 -8.39 -13.57
N ASN A 184 -23.01 -9.02 -12.76
CA ASN A 184 -23.12 -9.04 -11.29
C ASN A 184 -22.02 -8.21 -10.59
N TRP A 185 -21.35 -7.32 -11.33
CA TRP A 185 -20.17 -6.60 -10.83
C TRP A 185 -20.43 -5.81 -9.56
N ALA A 186 -21.61 -5.17 -9.44
CA ALA A 186 -21.95 -4.33 -8.30
C ALA A 186 -21.73 -5.05 -6.94
N ARG A 187 -22.03 -6.35 -6.86
CA ARG A 187 -21.86 -7.14 -5.63
C ARG A 187 -20.39 -7.30 -5.23
N ILE A 188 -19.50 -7.49 -6.21
CA ILE A 188 -18.06 -7.62 -5.94
C ILE A 188 -17.43 -6.25 -5.73
N ALA A 189 -17.87 -5.25 -6.51
CA ALA A 189 -17.39 -3.88 -6.41
C ALA A 189 -17.58 -3.31 -5.00
N GLU A 190 -18.71 -3.62 -4.34
CA GLU A 190 -18.95 -3.20 -2.96
C GLU A 190 -17.86 -3.67 -1.99
N HIS A 191 -17.41 -4.93 -2.10
CA HIS A 191 -16.32 -5.45 -1.28
C HIS A 191 -14.97 -4.81 -1.62
N ILE A 192 -14.72 -4.56 -2.91
CA ILE A 192 -13.51 -3.86 -3.37
C ILE A 192 -13.45 -2.46 -2.76
N GLU A 193 -14.53 -1.68 -2.90
CA GLU A 193 -14.60 -0.31 -2.38
C GLU A 193 -14.52 -0.27 -0.84
N PHE A 194 -15.11 -1.26 -0.17
CA PHE A 194 -14.95 -1.40 1.27
C PHE A 194 -13.48 -1.59 1.67
N ILE A 195 -12.77 -2.51 1.01
CA ILE A 195 -11.35 -2.75 1.29
C ILE A 195 -10.52 -1.51 0.99
N LYS A 196 -10.78 -0.81 -0.12
CA LYS A 196 -10.12 0.47 -0.41
C LYS A 196 -10.34 1.48 0.73
N SER A 197 -11.58 1.61 1.23
CA SER A 197 -11.87 2.50 2.35
C SER A 197 -11.13 2.13 3.63
N LEU A 198 -10.92 0.83 3.86
CA LEU A 198 -10.15 0.32 4.99
C LEU A 198 -8.66 0.67 4.87
N ILE A 199 -8.11 0.52 3.67
CA ILE A 199 -6.72 0.90 3.37
C ILE A 199 -6.54 2.42 3.53
N VAL A 200 -7.49 3.25 3.08
CA VAL A 200 -7.44 4.71 3.31
C VAL A 200 -7.43 5.05 4.80
N LYS A 201 -8.19 4.31 5.62
CA LYS A 201 -8.16 4.49 7.08
C LYS A 201 -6.82 4.08 7.67
N TYR A 202 -6.23 2.98 7.21
CA TYR A 202 -4.87 2.58 7.60
C TYR A 202 -3.88 3.67 7.25
N ASP A 203 -3.92 4.21 6.04
CA ASP A 203 -3.01 5.25 5.59
C ASP A 203 -3.12 6.52 6.43
N THR A 204 -4.35 6.98 6.66
CA THR A 204 -4.62 8.18 7.46
C THR A 204 -4.13 8.00 8.91
N LEU A 205 -4.37 6.83 9.49
CA LEU A 205 -3.94 6.53 10.85
C LEU A 205 -2.42 6.40 10.94
N ALA A 206 -1.80 5.71 9.97
CA ALA A 206 -0.36 5.54 9.88
C ALA A 206 0.36 6.89 9.79
N ARG A 207 -0.10 7.80 8.93
CA ARG A 207 0.43 9.18 8.82
C ARG A 207 0.32 9.95 10.11
N LYS A 208 -0.84 9.86 10.78
CA LYS A 208 -1.08 10.55 12.05
C LYS A 208 -0.16 10.03 13.16
N MET A 209 -0.02 8.71 13.27
CA MET A 209 0.84 8.09 14.29
C MET A 209 2.32 8.32 13.99
N TYR A 210 2.73 8.17 12.74
CA TYR A 210 4.09 8.45 12.28
C TYR A 210 4.51 9.87 12.65
N LYS A 211 3.69 10.88 12.36
CA LYS A 211 4.00 12.28 12.69
C LYS A 211 4.21 12.46 14.21
N LYS A 212 3.33 11.88 15.02
CA LYS A 212 3.44 11.92 16.49
C LYS A 212 4.71 11.24 17.00
N GLU A 213 5.08 10.09 16.45
CA GLU A 213 6.30 9.38 16.86
C GLU A 213 7.56 10.08 16.37
N LEU A 214 7.56 10.66 15.16
CA LEU A 214 8.68 11.44 14.64
C LEU A 214 8.97 12.66 15.53
N GLU A 215 7.92 13.41 15.93
CA GLU A 215 8.05 14.55 16.87
C GLU A 215 8.69 14.13 18.21
N LYS A 216 8.35 12.96 18.74
CA LYS A 216 8.97 12.44 19.98
C LYS A 216 10.45 12.08 19.77
N GLN A 217 10.78 11.40 18.67
CA GLN A 217 12.16 11.03 18.35
C GLN A 217 13.05 12.27 18.19
N MET A 218 12.46 13.40 17.78
CA MET A 218 13.15 14.67 17.67
C MET A 218 13.33 15.39 19.02
N MET A 219 12.38 15.29 19.94
CA MET A 219 12.47 15.89 21.29
C MET A 219 13.36 15.11 22.26
N ALA A 220 13.76 13.88 21.93
CA ALA A 220 14.60 13.04 22.77
C ALA A 220 16.12 13.39 22.72
N ILE A 221 16.49 14.46 22.02
CA ILE A 221 17.87 14.98 21.86
C ILE A 221 17.91 16.42 22.37
#